data_AF-A0A3D6BGU1-F1
#
_entry.id   AF-A0A3D6BGU1-F1
#
_cell.length_a   1.000
_cell.length_b   1.000
_cell.length_c   1.000
_cell.angle_alpha   90.00
_cell.angle_beta   90.00
_cell.angle_gamma   90.00
#
_symmetry.space_group_name_H-M   'P 1'
#
loop_
_entity.id
_entity.type
_entity.pdbx_description
1 polymer ?
#
loop_
_entity_poly.entity_id
_entity_poly.type
_entity_poly.pdbx_seq_one_letter_code
_entity_poly.pdbx_strand_id
1 'polypeptide(L)'
;MKHNLTYYQHFSDSHNEPQFKLLRAKYGWAGEGKYWALKNIIASSDNCLLDISNPLNLGMYAVDIDFTFDEFNTFLSFLCSRECGLLIRVENYVTTEDMQETFENVMKQRKASRDRRIKEIVKQSNGTYRLLEINSR
;
A
#
# COMPACT_ATOMS: atom_id res chain seq x y z
N MET A 1 -14.92 -2.97 3.00
CA MET A 1 -14.12 -1.75 2.74
C MET A 1 -12.83 -2.24 2.11
N LYS A 2 -12.28 -1.57 1.09
CA LYS A 2 -10.97 -1.99 0.57
C LYS A 2 -9.91 -1.71 1.63
N HIS A 3 -8.96 -2.63 1.80
CA HIS A 3 -7.89 -2.57 2.78
C HIS A 3 -6.53 -2.33 2.10
N ASN A 4 -6.53 -1.57 1.01
CA ASN A 4 -5.34 -1.22 0.25
C ASN A 4 -5.38 0.25 -0.20
N LEU A 5 -4.33 0.69 -0.88
CA LEU A 5 -4.23 2.02 -1.47
C LEU A 5 -4.40 1.95 -2.99
N THR A 6 -5.23 2.85 -3.52
CA THR A 6 -5.36 3.09 -4.97
C THR A 6 -4.52 4.27 -5.43
N TYR A 7 -3.98 5.04 -4.49
CA TYR A 7 -3.17 6.22 -4.71
C TYR A 7 -2.32 6.45 -3.45
N TYR A 8 -1.06 6.81 -3.66
CA TYR A 8 -0.15 7.30 -2.63
C TYR A 8 0.76 8.39 -3.24
N GLN A 9 1.23 9.31 -2.41
CA GLN A 9 2.13 10.38 -2.84
C GLN A 9 3.60 9.93 -2.73
N HIS A 10 4.47 10.53 -3.52
CA HIS A 10 5.92 10.45 -3.34
C HIS A 10 6.53 11.82 -3.64
N PHE A 11 7.69 12.10 -3.06
CA PHE A 11 8.39 13.37 -3.28
C PHE A 11 9.11 13.36 -4.62
N SER A 12 9.13 14.50 -5.31
CA SER A 12 9.79 14.65 -6.61
C SER A 12 11.30 14.49 -6.54
N ASP A 13 11.88 14.71 -5.37
CA ASP A 13 13.32 14.63 -5.09
C ASP A 13 13.75 13.33 -4.39
N SER A 14 12.84 12.37 -4.18
CA SER A 14 13.19 11.06 -3.57
C SER A 14 14.35 10.36 -4.28
N HIS A 15 14.49 10.56 -5.59
CA HIS A 15 15.62 10.03 -6.37
C HIS A 15 17.00 10.52 -5.87
N ASN A 16 17.08 11.61 -5.10
CA ASN A 16 18.33 12.15 -4.56
C ASN A 16 18.74 11.58 -3.20
N GLU A 17 17.87 10.83 -2.55
CA GLU A 17 18.17 10.22 -1.25
C GLU A 17 19.31 9.19 -1.38
N PRO A 18 20.14 9.02 -0.33
CA PRO A 18 21.28 8.10 -0.34
C PRO A 18 20.93 6.66 -0.73
N GLN A 19 19.76 6.19 -0.29
CA GLN A 19 19.27 4.83 -0.54
C GLN A 19 18.99 4.59 -2.02
N PHE A 20 18.37 5.56 -2.71
CA PHE A 20 18.13 5.52 -4.15
C PHE A 20 19.43 5.62 -4.94
N LYS A 21 20.40 6.43 -4.49
CA LYS A 21 21.75 6.45 -5.07
C LYS A 21 22.44 5.10 -4.94
N LEU A 22 22.33 4.43 -3.79
CA LEU A 22 22.89 3.09 -3.57
C LEU A 22 22.20 2.03 -4.44
N LEU A 23 20.87 2.10 -4.56
CA LEU A 23 20.08 1.25 -5.46
C LEU A 23 20.57 1.39 -6.91
N ARG A 24 20.72 2.62 -7.38
CA ARG A 24 21.23 2.90 -8.74
C ARG A 24 22.69 2.49 -8.93
N ALA A 25 23.53 2.57 -7.89
CA ALA A 25 24.91 2.10 -7.98
C ALA A 25 24.98 0.59 -8.26
N LYS A 26 24.00 -0.20 -7.78
CA LYS A 26 23.97 -1.65 -7.95
C LYS A 26 23.15 -2.13 -9.16
N TYR A 27 22.03 -1.48 -9.44
CA TYR A 27 21.05 -1.95 -10.43
C TYR A 27 20.73 -0.92 -11.52
N GLY A 28 21.41 0.23 -11.52
CA GLY A 28 21.14 1.34 -12.44
C GLY A 28 19.73 1.94 -12.27
N TRP A 29 19.34 2.78 -13.24
CA TRP A 29 18.00 3.37 -13.28
C TRP A 29 16.89 2.33 -13.43
N ALA A 30 17.17 1.20 -14.09
CA ALA A 30 16.22 0.10 -14.21
C ALA A 30 15.83 -0.45 -12.83
N GLY A 31 16.80 -0.61 -11.91
CA GLY A 31 16.51 -1.05 -10.54
C GLY A 31 15.61 -0.10 -9.77
N GLU A 32 15.78 1.21 -9.96
CA GLU A 32 14.89 2.21 -9.35
C GLU A 32 13.46 2.12 -9.91
N GLY A 33 13.30 1.98 -11.23
CA GLY A 33 11.99 1.74 -11.84
C GLY A 33 11.32 0.48 -11.29
N LYS A 34 12.08 -0.62 -11.14
CA LYS A 34 11.59 -1.88 -10.57
C LYS A 34 11.21 -1.75 -9.09
N TYR A 35 11.93 -0.94 -8.31
CA TYR A 35 11.52 -0.59 -6.94
C TYR A 35 10.17 0.13 -6.92
N TRP A 36 9.95 1.12 -7.79
CA TRP A 36 8.67 1.83 -7.85
C TRP A 36 7.53 0.91 -8.28
N ALA A 37 7.77 0.00 -9.23
CA ALA A 37 6.81 -1.04 -9.60
C ALA A 37 6.47 -1.94 -8.41
N LEU A 38 7.47 -2.43 -7.68
CA LEU A 38 7.28 -3.23 -6.47
C LEU A 38 6.47 -2.47 -5.40
N LYS A 39 6.76 -1.18 -5.21
CA LYS A 39 6.02 -0.32 -4.28
C LYS A 39 4.54 -0.18 -4.65
N ASN A 40 4.21 -0.15 -5.95
CA ASN A 40 2.82 -0.19 -6.41
C ASN A 40 2.13 -1.52 -6.07
N ILE A 41 2.85 -2.65 -6.23
CA ILE A 41 2.32 -3.98 -5.87
C ILE A 41 2.04 -4.02 -4.36
N ILE A 42 2.97 -3.53 -3.53
CA ILE A 42 2.78 -3.39 -2.06
C ILE A 42 1.54 -2.55 -1.76
N ALA A 43 1.41 -1.34 -2.34
CA ALA A 43 0.25 -0.45 -2.15
C ALA A 43 -1.09 -1.13 -2.46
N SER A 44 -1.11 -1.96 -3.51
CA SER A 44 -2.32 -2.66 -3.95
C SER A 44 -2.65 -3.92 -3.14
N SER A 45 -1.68 -4.44 -2.38
CA SER A 45 -1.82 -5.63 -1.54
C SER A 45 -2.66 -5.34 -0.29
N ASP A 46 -3.19 -6.41 0.32
CA ASP A 46 -4.00 -6.27 1.53
C ASP A 46 -3.17 -5.69 2.68
N ASN A 47 -3.73 -4.70 3.37
CA ASN A 47 -3.09 -3.87 4.40
C ASN A 47 -1.76 -3.23 3.98
N CYS A 48 -1.55 -3.05 2.67
CA CYS A 48 -0.28 -2.62 2.11
C CYS A 48 0.91 -3.51 2.52
N LEU A 49 0.67 -4.80 2.73
CA LEU A 49 1.66 -5.79 3.10
C LEU A 49 1.78 -6.82 1.96
N LEU A 50 2.96 -6.90 1.34
CA LEU A 50 3.20 -7.90 0.30
C LEU A 50 3.66 -9.20 0.95
N ASP A 51 2.85 -10.26 0.83
CA ASP A 51 3.17 -11.60 1.34
C ASP A 51 4.29 -12.25 0.53
N ILE A 52 5.39 -12.58 1.22
CA ILE A 52 6.57 -13.24 0.65
C ILE A 52 6.81 -14.63 1.26
N SER A 53 5.83 -15.20 1.99
CA SER A 53 5.92 -16.57 2.51
C SER A 53 5.76 -17.64 1.44
N ASN A 54 4.98 -17.36 0.39
CA ASN A 54 4.65 -18.31 -0.66
C ASN A 54 5.58 -18.14 -1.87
N PRO A 55 6.41 -19.16 -2.21
CA PRO A 55 7.28 -19.11 -3.40
C PRO A 55 6.54 -18.88 -4.72
N LEU A 56 5.29 -19.33 -4.84
CA LEU A 56 4.49 -19.09 -6.05
C LEU A 56 4.19 -17.60 -6.22
N ASN A 57 3.77 -16.93 -5.14
CA ASN A 57 3.51 -15.49 -5.14
C ASN A 57 4.78 -14.71 -5.49
N LEU A 58 5.90 -15.08 -4.87
CA LEU A 58 7.22 -14.48 -5.18
C LEU A 58 7.59 -14.62 -6.66
N GLY A 59 7.35 -15.78 -7.27
CA GLY A 59 7.57 -15.99 -8.70
C GLY A 59 6.68 -15.11 -9.57
N MET A 60 5.41 -14.93 -9.22
CA MET A 60 4.51 -14.03 -9.93
C MET A 60 4.96 -12.57 -9.84
N TYR A 61 5.31 -12.10 -8.64
CA TYR A 61 5.81 -10.74 -8.46
C TYR A 61 7.13 -10.50 -9.19
N ALA A 62 8.01 -11.49 -9.24
CA ALA A 62 9.26 -11.42 -10.00
C ALA A 62 8.97 -11.19 -11.50
N VAL A 63 8.04 -11.94 -12.07
CA VAL A 63 7.61 -11.75 -13.47
C VAL A 63 7.03 -10.36 -13.70
N ASP A 64 6.16 -9.88 -12.82
CA ASP A 64 5.49 -8.58 -12.96
C ASP A 64 6.45 -7.39 -12.98
N ILE A 65 7.63 -7.53 -12.36
CA ILE A 65 8.68 -6.50 -12.31
C ILE A 65 9.91 -6.85 -13.16
N ASP A 66 9.78 -7.84 -14.04
CA ASP A 66 10.81 -8.26 -15.00
C ASP A 66 12.10 -8.79 -14.33
N PHE A 67 11.97 -9.66 -13.34
CA PHE A 67 13.09 -10.42 -12.74
C PHE A 67 12.89 -11.92 -12.91
N THR A 68 13.99 -12.66 -12.95
CA THR A 68 13.96 -14.08 -12.58
C THR A 68 13.67 -14.24 -11.09
N PHE A 69 13.24 -15.43 -10.67
CA PHE A 69 12.95 -15.71 -9.27
C PHE A 69 14.16 -15.43 -8.34
N ASP A 70 15.36 -15.86 -8.75
CA ASP A 70 16.58 -15.70 -7.94
C ASP A 70 17.04 -14.24 -7.87
N GLU A 71 16.93 -13.50 -8.97
CA GLU A 71 17.22 -12.06 -9.01
C GLU A 71 16.25 -11.31 -8.10
N PHE A 72 14.97 -11.65 -8.11
CA PHE A 72 13.99 -10.99 -7.26
C PHE A 72 14.26 -11.21 -5.76
N ASN A 73 14.60 -12.44 -5.36
CA ASN A 73 14.98 -12.73 -3.97
C ASN A 73 16.23 -11.94 -3.55
N THR A 74 17.20 -11.83 -4.45
CA THR A 74 18.42 -11.03 -4.21
C THR A 74 18.09 -9.54 -4.12
N PHE A 75 17.17 -9.06 -4.96
CA PHE A 75 16.70 -7.69 -4.98
C PHE A 75 15.95 -7.33 -3.70
N LEU A 76 14.99 -8.14 -3.26
CA LEU A 76 14.28 -7.96 -1.99
C LEU A 76 15.24 -7.96 -0.80
N SER A 77 16.16 -8.93 -0.77
CA SER A 77 17.17 -9.02 0.31
C SER A 77 18.05 -7.78 0.38
N PHE A 78 18.41 -7.21 -0.78
CA PHE A 78 19.13 -5.95 -0.84
C PHE A 78 18.29 -4.77 -0.37
N LEU A 79 17.04 -4.62 -0.83
CA LEU A 79 16.18 -3.50 -0.42
C LEU A 79 15.87 -3.51 1.09
N CYS A 80 15.78 -4.69 1.69
CA CYS A 80 15.60 -4.87 3.13
C CYS A 80 16.91 -4.83 3.94
N SER A 81 18.07 -4.71 3.29
CA SER A 81 19.35 -4.69 3.98
C SER A 81 19.50 -3.40 4.81
N ARG A 82 20.35 -3.41 5.84
CA ARG A 82 20.56 -2.22 6.69
C ARG A 82 21.17 -1.05 5.91
N GLU A 83 21.91 -1.34 4.85
CA GLU A 83 22.57 -0.34 4.02
C GLU A 83 21.59 0.35 3.07
N CYS A 84 20.63 -0.40 2.50
CA CYS A 84 19.65 0.17 1.58
C CYS A 84 18.39 0.65 2.31
N GLY A 85 17.75 -0.21 3.10
CA GLY A 85 16.61 0.14 3.95
C GLY A 85 15.39 0.74 3.25
N LEU A 86 15.25 0.54 1.92
CA LEU A 86 14.08 1.05 1.17
C LEU A 86 12.82 0.23 1.41
N LEU A 87 12.95 -1.00 1.90
CA LEU A 87 11.86 -1.87 2.33
C LEU A 87 12.07 -2.33 3.76
N ILE A 88 10.97 -2.59 4.45
CA ILE A 88 10.93 -3.13 5.80
C ILE A 88 10.31 -4.52 5.74
N ARG A 89 10.94 -5.47 6.42
CA ARG A 89 10.41 -6.82 6.57
C ARG A 89 9.63 -6.93 7.88
N VAL A 90 8.39 -7.42 7.78
CA VAL A 90 7.50 -7.68 8.92
C VAL A 90 7.10 -9.14 8.84
N GLU A 91 7.78 -9.99 9.62
CA GLU A 91 7.62 -11.45 9.56
C GLU A 91 7.78 -11.98 8.12
N ASN A 92 6.66 -12.40 7.53
CA ASN A 92 6.51 -12.97 6.20
C ASN A 92 6.08 -11.95 5.14
N TYR A 93 6.11 -10.66 5.47
CA TYR A 93 5.64 -9.58 4.61
C TYR A 93 6.72 -8.54 4.38
N VAL A 94 6.58 -7.75 3.32
CA VAL A 94 7.36 -6.54 3.08
C VAL A 94 6.47 -5.33 2.83
N THR A 95 6.92 -4.17 3.28
CA THR A 95 6.27 -2.86 3.11
C THR A 95 7.31 -1.74 3.18
N THR A 96 6.87 -0.48 3.09
CA THR A 96 7.65 0.71 3.46
C THR A 96 6.98 1.46 4.60
N GLU A 97 7.76 2.24 5.33
CA GLU A 97 7.28 3.08 6.45
C GLU A 97 6.23 4.09 6.00
N ASP A 98 6.55 4.85 4.95
CA ASP A 98 5.68 5.89 4.38
C ASP A 98 4.37 5.32 3.82
N MET A 99 4.40 4.09 3.31
CA MET A 99 3.20 3.39 2.83
C MET A 99 2.27 3.05 3.98
N GLN A 100 2.81 2.57 5.11
CA GLN A 100 2.00 2.24 6.28
C GLN A 100 1.41 3.49 6.92
N GLU A 101 2.18 4.58 7.03
CA GLU A 101 1.65 5.86 7.48
C GLU A 101 0.50 6.36 6.59
N THR A 102 0.69 6.32 5.27
CA THR A 102 -0.34 6.69 4.30
C THR A 102 -1.58 5.81 4.44
N PHE A 103 -1.38 4.49 4.59
CA PHE A 103 -2.45 3.52 4.75
C PHE A 103 -3.29 3.81 6.00
N GLU A 104 -2.65 4.02 7.15
CA GLU A 104 -3.34 4.35 8.39
C GLU A 104 -4.22 5.60 8.25
N ASN A 105 -3.68 6.66 7.63
CA ASN A 105 -4.39 7.91 7.41
C ASN A 105 -5.61 7.73 6.51
N VAL A 106 -5.46 6.99 5.41
CA VAL A 106 -6.56 6.67 4.50
C VAL A 106 -7.62 5.82 5.19
N MET A 107 -7.23 4.84 6.02
CA MET A 107 -8.17 3.99 6.74
C MET A 107 -8.96 4.79 7.79
N LYS A 108 -8.33 5.73 8.50
CA LYS A 108 -9.02 6.68 9.39
C LYS A 108 -10.06 7.51 8.63
N GLN A 109 -9.70 8.03 7.45
CA GLN A 109 -10.62 8.81 6.61
C GLN A 109 -11.79 7.98 6.09
N ARG A 110 -11.54 6.75 5.62
CA ARG A 110 -12.58 5.83 5.13
C ARG A 110 -13.56 5.46 6.24
N LYS A 111 -13.06 5.18 7.45
CA LYS A 111 -13.89 4.92 8.64
C LYS A 111 -14.79 6.14 8.95
N ALA A 112 -14.20 7.33 9.06
CA ALA A 112 -14.96 8.56 9.32
C ALA A 112 -16.03 8.83 8.24
N SER A 113 -15.70 8.60 6.96
CA SER A 113 -16.65 8.75 5.86
C SER A 113 -17.83 7.76 5.95
N ARG A 114 -17.54 6.48 6.27
CA ARG A 114 -18.57 5.46 6.52
C ARG A 114 -19.47 5.87 7.68
N ASP A 115 -18.90 6.31 8.80
CA ASP A 115 -19.66 6.67 10.00
C ASP A 115 -20.57 7.89 9.73
N ARG A 116 -20.09 8.89 8.97
CA ARG A 116 -20.93 10.01 8.52
C ARG A 116 -22.10 9.55 7.66
N ARG A 117 -21.85 8.68 6.68
CA ARG A 117 -22.90 8.12 5.82
C ARG A 117 -23.95 7.34 6.62
N ILE A 118 -23.52 6.54 7.59
CA ILE A 118 -24.45 5.79 8.46
C ILE A 118 -25.32 6.76 9.27
N LYS A 119 -24.73 7.81 9.86
CA LYS A 119 -25.49 8.83 10.61
C LYS A 119 -26.52 9.54 9.73
N GLU A 120 -26.17 9.87 8.49
CA GLU A 120 -27.08 10.49 7.52
C GLU A 120 -28.26 9.57 7.18
N ILE A 121 -27.99 8.29 6.91
CA ILE A 121 -29.03 7.28 6.64
C ILE A 121 -29.98 7.16 7.83
N VAL A 122 -29.45 7.02 9.05
CA VAL A 122 -30.28 6.91 10.27
C VAL A 122 -31.13 8.17 10.49
N LYS A 123 -30.58 9.36 10.25
CA LYS A 123 -31.32 10.63 10.36
C LYS A 123 -32.47 10.69 9.35
N GLN A 124 -32.24 10.27 8.10
CA GLN A 124 -33.27 10.22 7.06
C GLN A 124 -34.37 9.21 7.41
N SER A 125 -34.01 8.00 7.84
CA SER A 125 -34.97 7.00 8.28
C SER A 125 -35.84 7.52 9.42
N ASN A 126 -35.25 8.08 10.48
CA ASN A 126 -35.99 8.63 11.62
C ASN A 126 -36.89 9.81 11.25
N GLY A 127 -36.49 10.65 10.27
CA GLY A 127 -37.34 11.71 9.73
C GLY A 127 -38.52 11.18 8.92
N THR A 128 -38.33 10.09 8.18
CA THR A 128 -39.37 9.46 7.35
C THR A 128 -40.42 8.77 8.21
N TYR A 129 -40.02 8.05 9.27
CA TYR A 129 -40.96 7.46 10.24
C TYR A 129 -41.79 8.53 10.96
N ARG A 130 -41.20 9.69 11.31
CA ARG A 130 -41.95 10.82 11.91
C ARG A 130 -43.00 11.42 10.98
N LEU A 131 -42.75 11.49 9.67
CA LEU A 131 -43.73 12.02 8.70
C LEU A 131 -44.91 11.06 8.49
N LEU A 132 -44.67 9.74 8.55
CA LEU A 132 -45.73 8.74 8.45
C LEU A 132 -46.66 8.76 9.67
N GLU A 133 -46.14 8.97 10.88
CA GLU A 133 -46.95 9.10 12.10
C GLU A 133 -47.85 10.36 12.10
N ILE A 134 -47.40 11.46 11.48
CA ILE A 134 -48.18 12.70 11.38
C ILE A 134 -49.33 12.57 10.37
N ASN A 135 -49.11 11.84 9.27
CA ASN A 135 -50.10 11.67 8.19
C ASN A 135 -51.10 10.51 8.42
N SER A 136 -51.04 9.83 9.57
CA SER A 136 -51.92 8.71 9.93
C SER A 136 -53.04 9.10 10.91
N ARG A 137 -53.32 10.41 11.06
CA ARG A 137 -54.41 10.96 11.88
C ARG A 137 -55.42 11.68 10.99
#